data_AF-A0A2E5S6I6-F1
#
_entry.id   AF-A0A2E5S6I6-F1
#
_cell.length_a   1.000
_cell.length_b   1.000
_cell.length_c   1.000
_cell.angle_alpha   90.00
_cell.angle_beta   90.00
_cell.angle_gamma   90.00
#
_symmetry.space_group_name_H-M   'P 1'
#
loop_
_entity.id
_entity.type
_entity.pdbx_description
1 polymer ?
#
loop_
_entity_poly.entity_id
_entity_poly.type
_entity_poly.pdbx_seq_one_letter_code
_entity_poly.pdbx_strand_id
1 'polypeptide(L)'
;MSSLVRLLPGFPTLTAEELHQDSILRELERDLIHARQRLESVETLADASLRDSRLLAEYLQKDLEHLGQRLDELETTVDSVPKKTGLLRTFLGRFKAADPENLRQLQEFSKDSEENSQHLTSGLRQASARLDSLEDRWKSIRPAFLTSQNVYLRRLRRILWITISVILLGTFASYRVYRDQPQQKFERKHLKPLKSVLDPKTYEKMEGLARASRSDFLRIEDLIKIRIGLETFQQSQGRFPGSRGERFSSGGKSGTDWIPEIRSVVPATLPVDRRGGQDPKKQYLYITNGAEYKLLAQSPENCTAIQQWMPELLDPVRGCQGVGFWTEGAQDF
;
A
#
# COMPACT_ATOMS: atom_id res chain seq x y z
N MET A 1 18.57 0.04 -2.35
CA MET A 1 17.42 0.57 -3.11
C MET A 1 17.23 -0.30 -4.34
N SER A 2 16.01 -0.78 -4.61
CA SER A 2 15.76 -1.62 -5.78
C SER A 2 15.94 -0.82 -7.08
N SER A 3 16.36 -1.49 -8.16
CA SER A 3 16.58 -0.90 -9.49
C SER A 3 15.33 -0.16 -10.02
N LEU A 4 14.13 -0.60 -9.62
CA LEU A 4 12.85 -0.02 -10.00
C LEU A 4 12.69 1.45 -9.60
N VAL A 5 13.28 1.86 -8.48
CA VAL A 5 13.13 3.25 -7.98
C VAL A 5 13.90 4.24 -8.86
N ARG A 6 14.96 3.81 -9.56
CA ARG A 6 15.76 4.64 -10.47
C ARG A 6 15.08 4.90 -11.83
N LEU A 7 14.01 4.17 -12.16
CA LEU A 7 13.28 4.31 -13.42
C LEU A 7 12.15 5.35 -13.35
N LEU A 8 11.88 5.93 -12.18
CA LEU A 8 10.83 6.94 -12.03
C LEU A 8 11.27 8.26 -12.71
N PRO A 9 10.43 8.88 -13.56
CA PRO A 9 10.74 10.15 -14.18
C PRO A 9 10.96 11.24 -13.11
N GLY A 10 12.05 11.99 -13.24
CA GLY A 10 12.45 13.01 -12.27
C GLY A 10 13.31 12.51 -11.10
N PHE A 11 13.78 11.26 -11.13
CA PHE A 11 14.82 10.81 -10.20
C PHE A 11 16.10 11.57 -10.50
N PRO A 12 16.65 12.35 -9.56
CA PRO A 12 17.88 13.09 -9.81
C PRO A 12 19.01 12.09 -9.98
N THR A 13 19.51 11.94 -11.21
CA THR A 13 20.75 11.20 -11.45
C THR A 13 21.86 11.92 -10.70
N LEU A 14 22.68 11.17 -9.97
CA LEU A 14 23.94 11.72 -9.44
C LEU A 14 24.67 12.36 -10.62
N THR A 15 25.20 13.56 -10.41
CA THR A 15 26.01 14.19 -11.45
C THR A 15 27.24 13.31 -11.72
N ALA A 16 27.84 13.43 -12.91
CA ALA A 16 29.07 12.70 -13.22
C ALA A 16 30.17 12.94 -12.17
N GLU A 17 30.19 14.15 -11.59
CA GLU A 17 31.08 14.56 -10.52
C GLU A 17 30.78 13.84 -9.19
N GLU A 18 29.50 13.75 -8.78
CA GLU A 18 29.10 13.01 -7.58
C GLU A 18 29.38 11.50 -7.70
N LEU A 19 29.21 10.93 -8.89
CA LEU A 19 29.56 9.52 -9.17
C LEU A 19 31.07 9.29 -9.08
N HIS A 20 31.86 10.21 -9.61
CA HIS A 20 33.32 10.15 -9.53
C HIS A 20 33.81 10.25 -8.09
N GLN A 21 33.26 11.17 -7.30
CA GLN A 21 33.56 11.30 -5.87
C GLN A 21 33.19 10.04 -5.07
N ASP A 22 32.01 9.46 -5.29
CA ASP A 22 31.62 8.20 -4.61
C ASP A 22 32.55 7.03 -4.97
N SER A 23 33.03 6.98 -6.22
CA SER A 23 34.03 5.99 -6.65
C SER A 23 35.35 6.16 -5.90
N ILE A 24 35.87 7.39 -5.84
CA ILE A 24 37.13 7.69 -5.14
C ILE A 24 37.01 7.36 -3.64
N LEU A 25 35.89 7.73 -2.99
CA LEU A 25 35.68 7.43 -1.57
C LEU A 25 35.72 5.92 -1.28
N ARG A 26 35.07 5.10 -2.12
CA ARG A 26 35.08 3.64 -1.95
C ARG A 26 36.44 3.01 -2.22
N GLU A 27 37.18 3.56 -3.18
CA GLU A 27 38.53 3.10 -3.48
C GLU A 27 39.48 3.41 -2.32
N LEU A 28 39.40 4.62 -1.76
CA LEU A 28 40.22 5.05 -0.63
C LEU A 28 39.91 4.27 0.66
N GLU A 29 38.63 3.98 0.92
CA GLU A 29 38.23 3.12 2.05
C GLU A 29 38.79 1.70 1.89
N ARG A 30 38.78 1.15 0.67
CA ARG A 30 39.35 -0.16 0.37
C ARG A 30 40.88 -0.16 0.53
N ASP A 31 41.55 0.87 0.03
CA ASP A 31 43.00 1.01 0.11
C ASP A 31 43.47 1.15 1.57
N LEU A 32 42.76 1.91 2.40
CA LEU A 32 43.04 2.01 3.84
C LEU A 32 42.89 0.67 4.57
N ILE A 33 41.84 -0.09 4.27
CA ILE A 33 41.63 -1.42 4.85
C ILE A 33 42.77 -2.36 4.44
N HIS A 34 43.17 -2.35 3.16
CA HIS A 34 44.27 -3.18 2.69
C HIS A 34 45.62 -2.77 3.30
N ALA A 35 45.90 -1.47 3.42
CA ALA A 35 47.11 -0.97 4.06
C ALA A 35 47.19 -1.45 5.52
N ARG A 36 46.07 -1.42 6.25
CA ARG A 36 46.00 -1.92 7.64
C ARG A 36 46.22 -3.43 7.73
N GLN A 37 45.54 -4.22 6.90
CA GLN A 37 45.74 -5.67 6.85
C GLN A 37 47.19 -6.04 6.50
N ARG A 38 47.82 -5.27 5.59
CA ARG A 38 49.23 -5.45 5.25
C ARG A 38 50.12 -5.13 6.44
N LEU A 39 49.90 -4.02 7.14
CA LEU A 39 50.66 -3.69 8.36
C LEU A 39 50.58 -4.82 9.41
N GLU A 40 49.38 -5.33 9.70
CA GLU A 40 49.17 -6.45 10.62
C GLU A 40 49.90 -7.73 10.14
N SER A 41 49.90 -7.99 8.83
CA SER A 41 50.67 -9.11 8.26
C SER A 41 52.19 -8.92 8.38
N VAL A 42 52.69 -7.69 8.26
CA VAL A 42 54.13 -7.39 8.43
C VAL A 42 54.54 -7.60 9.89
N GLU A 43 53.73 -7.15 10.84
CA GLU A 43 53.99 -7.35 12.27
C GLU A 43 54.07 -8.84 12.62
N THR A 44 53.13 -9.64 12.12
CA THR A 44 53.14 -11.11 12.37
C THR A 44 54.29 -11.85 11.68
N LEU A 45 54.73 -11.39 10.49
CA LEU A 45 55.84 -12.00 9.75
C LEU A 45 57.22 -11.55 10.23
N ALA A 46 57.34 -10.33 10.77
CA ALA A 46 58.58 -9.83 11.36
C ALA A 46 59.07 -10.73 12.51
N ASP A 47 58.16 -11.44 13.19
CA ASP A 47 58.48 -12.42 14.22
C ASP A 47 59.03 -13.75 13.66
N ALA A 48 58.87 -14.03 12.35
CA ALA A 48 59.20 -15.31 11.72
C ALA A 48 60.36 -15.26 10.70
N SER A 49 60.59 -14.12 10.03
CA SER A 49 61.58 -13.99 8.93
C SER A 49 62.02 -12.53 8.71
N LEU A 50 63.32 -12.24 8.87
CA LEU A 50 63.90 -10.89 8.69
C LEU A 50 63.97 -10.41 7.23
N ARG A 51 63.95 -11.32 6.25
CA ARG A 51 64.17 -10.96 4.83
C ARG A 51 62.87 -10.60 4.13
N ASP A 52 61.78 -11.28 4.47
CA ASP A 52 60.45 -11.03 3.89
C ASP A 52 59.81 -9.77 4.47
N SER A 53 60.11 -9.44 5.73
CA SER A 53 59.59 -8.23 6.40
C SER A 53 60.12 -6.93 5.78
N ARG A 54 61.34 -6.92 5.24
CA ARG A 54 61.91 -5.74 4.57
C ARG A 54 61.21 -5.40 3.26
N LEU A 55 61.01 -6.40 2.39
CA LEU A 55 60.33 -6.21 1.11
C LEU A 55 58.88 -5.72 1.35
N LEU A 56 58.22 -6.32 2.34
CA LEU A 56 56.85 -5.96 2.72
C LEU A 56 56.75 -4.54 3.30
N ALA A 57 57.75 -4.09 4.07
CA ALA A 57 57.83 -2.72 4.59
C ALA A 57 58.03 -1.68 3.49
N GLU A 58 58.87 -1.95 2.47
CA GLU A 58 59.04 -1.07 1.32
C GLU A 58 57.75 -0.94 0.49
N TYR A 59 57.02 -2.05 0.28
CA TYR A 59 55.70 -2.01 -0.35
C TYR A 59 54.69 -1.19 0.45
N LEU A 60 54.63 -1.40 1.77
CA LEU A 60 53.75 -0.65 2.66
C LEU A 60 54.04 0.86 2.60
N GLN A 61 55.32 1.25 2.60
CA GLN A 61 55.69 2.66 2.52
C GLN A 61 55.19 3.30 1.22
N LYS A 62 55.36 2.60 0.09
CA LYS A 62 54.91 3.09 -1.22
C LYS A 62 53.39 3.21 -1.30
N ASP A 63 52.67 2.27 -0.70
CA ASP A 63 51.21 2.33 -0.59
C ASP A 63 50.75 3.53 0.25
N LEU A 64 51.43 3.80 1.38
CA LEU A 64 51.13 4.95 2.25
C LEU A 64 51.41 6.28 1.55
N GLU A 65 52.47 6.38 0.74
CA GLU A 65 52.77 7.57 -0.06
C GLU A 65 51.69 7.81 -1.13
N HIS A 66 51.25 6.76 -1.82
CA HIS A 66 50.18 6.84 -2.81
C HIS A 66 48.83 7.24 -2.16
N LEU A 67 48.52 6.68 -0.98
CA LEU A 67 47.35 7.08 -0.19
C LEU A 67 47.40 8.56 0.22
N GLY A 68 48.58 9.05 0.62
CA GLY A 68 48.80 10.46 0.95
C GLY A 68 48.52 11.38 -0.23
N GLN A 69 49.06 11.06 -1.41
CA GLN A 69 48.84 11.84 -2.64
C GLN A 69 47.35 11.90 -3.02
N ARG A 70 46.63 10.78 -2.94
CA ARG A 70 45.18 10.73 -3.21
C ARG A 70 44.37 11.57 -2.22
N LEU A 71 44.75 11.58 -0.96
CA LEU A 71 44.10 12.43 0.05
C LEU A 71 44.34 13.91 -0.23
N ASP A 72 45.54 14.29 -0.68
CA ASP A 72 45.86 15.66 -1.07
C ASP A 72 45.05 16.10 -2.31
N GLU A 73 44.92 15.24 -3.32
CA GLU A 73 44.05 15.48 -4.48
C GLU A 73 42.60 15.73 -4.04
N LEU A 74 42.06 14.89 -3.14
CA LEU A 74 40.71 15.08 -2.60
C LEU A 74 40.57 16.41 -1.87
N GLU A 75 41.53 16.80 -1.05
CA GLU A 75 41.48 18.07 -0.32
C GLU A 75 41.45 19.28 -1.27
N THR A 76 42.24 19.24 -2.35
CA THR A 76 42.22 20.29 -3.38
C THR A 76 40.87 20.37 -4.12
N THR A 77 40.21 19.23 -4.35
CA THR A 77 38.86 19.22 -4.96
C THR A 77 37.78 19.75 -4.02
N VAL A 78 37.90 19.51 -2.71
CA VAL A 78 36.98 20.09 -1.72
C VAL A 78 37.13 21.60 -1.64
N ASP A 79 38.34 22.11 -1.84
CA ASP A 79 38.65 23.54 -1.79
C ASP A 79 38.14 24.33 -3.00
N SER A 80 37.97 23.69 -4.16
CA SER A 80 37.47 24.32 -5.39
C SER A 80 35.95 24.44 -5.47
N VAL A 81 35.20 23.70 -4.64
CA VAL A 81 33.75 23.84 -4.53
C VAL A 81 33.44 25.20 -3.85
N PRO A 82 32.65 26.11 -4.49
CA PRO A 82 32.40 27.45 -3.96
C PRO A 82 31.79 27.40 -2.55
N LYS A 83 32.62 27.68 -1.55
CA LYS A 83 32.34 27.55 -0.13
C LYS A 83 31.29 28.57 0.33
N LYS A 84 30.03 28.15 0.45
CA LYS A 84 29.18 28.69 1.51
C LYS A 84 29.54 27.96 2.80
N THR A 85 30.16 28.67 3.74
CA THR A 85 30.48 28.36 5.15
C THR A 85 31.96 28.14 5.48
N GLY A 86 32.50 29.05 6.30
CA GLY A 86 33.92 29.20 6.65
C GLY A 86 34.47 28.28 7.75
N LEU A 87 33.78 27.19 8.09
CA LEU A 87 34.14 26.33 9.24
C LEU A 87 35.26 25.32 8.92
N LEU A 88 35.37 24.89 7.66
CA LEU A 88 36.39 23.91 7.22
C LEU A 88 37.80 24.50 7.17
N ARG A 89 37.94 25.81 6.94
CA ARG A 89 39.24 26.48 6.77
C ARG A 89 40.05 26.54 8.07
N THR A 90 39.37 26.61 9.20
CA THR A 90 40.00 26.66 10.53
C THR A 90 40.51 25.29 10.98
N PHE A 91 39.96 24.21 10.42
CA PHE A 91 40.31 22.83 10.79
C PHE A 91 41.51 22.31 9.98
N LEU A 92 41.57 22.58 8.68
CA LEU A 92 42.64 22.11 7.80
C LEU A 92 43.97 22.86 8.03
N GLY A 93 43.94 24.12 8.45
CA GLY A 93 45.15 24.91 8.74
C GLY A 93 46.00 24.40 9.92
N ARG A 94 45.56 23.37 10.65
CA ARG A 94 46.31 22.78 11.78
C ARG A 94 47.19 21.58 11.40
N PHE A 95 47.05 21.03 10.21
CA PHE A 95 47.82 19.86 9.78
C PHE A 95 48.89 20.29 8.77
N LYS A 96 50.11 20.52 9.27
CA LYS A 96 51.28 20.84 8.43
C LYS A 96 51.71 19.55 7.72
N ALA A 97 51.96 19.62 6.41
CA ALA A 97 52.50 18.51 5.63
C ALA A 97 53.78 17.95 6.28
N ALA A 98 53.97 16.63 6.18
CA ALA A 98 55.11 15.95 6.76
C ALA A 98 56.43 16.55 6.21
N ASP A 99 57.34 16.86 7.13
CA ASP A 99 58.61 17.51 6.83
C ASP A 99 59.42 16.67 5.81
N PRO A 100 59.79 17.22 4.63
CA PRO A 100 60.55 16.50 3.60
C PRO A 100 61.91 15.99 4.11
N GLU A 101 62.42 16.55 5.20
CA GLU A 101 63.66 16.10 5.86
C GLU A 101 63.52 14.70 6.47
N ASN A 102 62.32 14.35 6.97
CA ASN A 102 62.02 13.01 7.48
C ASN A 102 61.95 11.93 6.38
N LEU A 103 61.65 12.32 5.14
CA LEU A 103 61.65 11.40 3.99
C LEU A 103 63.06 11.09 3.50
N ARG A 104 63.98 12.07 3.59
CA ARG A 104 65.40 11.86 3.29
C ARG A 104 66.08 10.95 4.31
N GLN A 105 65.80 11.16 5.60
CA GLN A 105 66.33 10.29 6.65
C GLN A 105 65.89 8.82 6.46
N LEU A 106 64.65 8.57 6.02
CA LEU A 106 64.17 7.22 5.70
C LEU A 106 64.89 6.56 4.51
N GLN A 107 65.23 7.33 3.47
CA GLN A 107 65.94 6.79 2.31
C GLN A 107 67.39 6.44 2.63
N GLU A 108 68.08 7.27 3.41
CA GLU A 108 69.43 6.97 3.93
C GLU A 108 69.40 5.75 4.88
N PHE A 109 68.36 5.62 5.69
CA PHE A 109 68.16 4.50 6.63
C PHE A 109 67.99 3.14 5.95
N SER A 110 67.47 3.09 4.71
CA SER A 110 67.36 1.84 3.95
C SER A 110 68.71 1.29 3.46
N LYS A 111 69.73 2.15 3.39
CA LYS A 111 71.01 1.85 2.74
C LYS A 111 72.06 1.25 3.68
N ASP A 112 71.94 1.47 4.99
CA ASP A 112 72.90 1.00 6.03
C ASP A 112 72.41 -0.21 6.87
N SER A 113 71.26 -0.80 6.54
CA SER A 113 70.61 -1.84 7.35
C SER A 113 71.17 -3.26 7.11
N GLU A 114 72.45 -3.51 7.46
CA GLU A 114 72.98 -4.86 7.70
C GLU A 114 73.13 -5.21 9.19
N GLU A 115 73.07 -4.23 10.10
CA GLU A 115 73.12 -4.46 11.55
C GLU A 115 71.93 -3.80 12.28
N ASN A 116 71.22 -4.59 13.09
CA ASN A 116 70.21 -4.24 14.10
C ASN A 116 68.72 -4.28 13.70
N SER A 117 68.03 -5.28 14.26
CA SER A 117 66.58 -5.40 14.39
C SER A 117 65.87 -4.18 15.03
N GLN A 118 66.62 -3.31 15.72
CA GLN A 118 66.09 -2.06 16.28
C GLN A 118 65.58 -1.10 15.19
N HIS A 119 66.21 -1.07 14.00
CA HIS A 119 65.83 -0.19 12.90
C HIS A 119 64.50 -0.59 12.24
N LEU A 120 64.18 -1.89 12.20
CA LEU A 120 62.92 -2.38 11.65
C LEU A 120 61.73 -1.99 12.55
N THR A 121 61.94 -2.02 13.87
CA THR A 121 60.91 -1.57 14.84
C THR A 121 60.62 -0.07 14.76
N SER A 122 61.62 0.78 14.46
CA SER A 122 61.38 2.22 14.26
C SER A 122 60.64 2.50 12.96
N GLY A 123 60.94 1.77 11.87
CA GLY A 123 60.25 1.91 10.59
C GLY A 123 58.77 1.52 10.68
N LEU A 124 58.47 0.40 11.36
CA LEU A 124 57.08 -0.03 11.60
C LEU A 124 56.31 0.96 12.48
N ARG A 125 56.92 1.51 13.54
CA ARG A 125 56.32 2.56 14.36
C ARG A 125 56.01 3.83 13.56
N GLN A 126 56.91 4.22 12.64
CA GLN A 126 56.69 5.39 11.79
C GLN A 126 55.59 5.14 10.75
N ALA A 127 55.52 3.94 10.18
CA ALA A 127 54.46 3.53 9.26
C ALA A 127 53.09 3.48 9.96
N SER A 128 53.03 2.92 11.17
CA SER A 128 51.83 2.93 12.02
C SER A 128 51.38 4.35 12.36
N ALA A 129 52.29 5.23 12.81
CA ALA A 129 51.96 6.62 13.11
C ALA A 129 51.47 7.40 11.87
N ARG A 130 52.02 7.11 10.68
CA ARG A 130 51.52 7.67 9.42
C ARG A 130 50.13 7.15 9.08
N LEU A 131 49.88 5.85 9.23
CA LEU A 131 48.57 5.26 8.99
C LEU A 131 47.51 5.89 9.92
N ASP A 132 47.82 6.04 11.21
CA ASP A 132 46.94 6.69 12.18
C ASP A 132 46.65 8.15 11.79
N SER A 133 47.67 8.89 11.35
CA SER A 133 47.50 10.27 10.85
C SER A 133 46.60 10.33 9.60
N LEU A 134 46.72 9.38 8.68
CA LEU A 134 45.86 9.30 7.49
C LEU A 134 44.43 8.93 7.87
N GLU A 135 44.25 8.02 8.84
CA GLU A 135 42.94 7.63 9.36
C GLU A 135 42.23 8.81 10.04
N ASP A 136 42.95 9.61 10.83
CA ASP A 136 42.40 10.81 11.46
C ASP A 136 42.06 11.91 10.45
N ARG A 137 42.90 12.11 9.44
CA ARG A 137 42.63 13.05 8.35
C ARG A 137 41.39 12.61 7.56
N TRP A 138 41.26 11.32 7.26
CA TRP A 138 40.06 10.75 6.65
C TRP A 138 38.81 10.94 7.52
N LYS A 139 38.88 10.64 8.82
CA LYS A 139 37.78 10.85 9.78
C LYS A 139 37.33 12.31 9.83
N SER A 140 38.22 13.27 9.61
CA SER A 140 37.88 14.70 9.58
C SER A 140 37.14 15.13 8.30
N ILE A 141 37.47 14.51 7.16
CA ILE A 141 36.91 14.85 5.84
C ILE A 141 35.57 14.12 5.61
N ARG A 142 35.44 12.88 6.10
CA ARG A 142 34.27 12.01 5.94
C ARG A 142 32.91 12.66 6.28
N PRO A 143 32.75 13.44 7.37
CA PRO A 143 31.47 14.06 7.74
C PRO A 143 31.00 15.09 6.70
N ALA A 144 31.92 15.83 6.06
CA ALA A 144 31.56 16.82 5.04
C ALA A 144 30.89 16.14 3.83
N PHE A 145 31.44 15.02 3.35
CA PHE A 145 30.84 14.21 2.29
C PHE A 145 29.54 13.52 2.70
N LEU A 146 29.42 13.06 3.94
CA LEU A 146 28.18 12.49 4.45
C LEU A 146 27.06 13.53 4.57
N THR A 147 27.36 14.82 4.80
CA THR A 147 26.31 15.85 4.87
C THR A 147 25.64 16.14 3.52
N SER A 148 26.39 16.18 2.41
CA SER A 148 25.80 16.36 1.07
C SER A 148 24.93 15.16 0.68
N GLN A 149 25.41 13.94 0.93
CA GLN A 149 24.65 12.70 0.70
C GLN A 149 23.37 12.67 1.56
N ASN A 150 23.42 13.11 2.81
CA ASN A 150 22.26 13.19 3.68
C ASN A 150 21.23 14.24 3.21
N VAL A 151 21.67 15.38 2.69
CA VAL A 151 20.77 16.39 2.11
C VAL A 151 20.07 15.84 0.87
N TYR A 152 20.82 15.18 -0.01
CA TYR A 152 20.26 14.51 -1.19
C TYR A 152 19.24 13.42 -0.81
N LEU A 153 19.60 12.51 0.11
CA LEU A 153 18.70 11.45 0.58
C LEU A 153 17.45 12.02 1.26
N ARG A 154 17.54 13.13 1.99
CA ARG A 154 16.36 13.82 2.57
C ARG A 154 15.45 14.37 1.49
N ARG A 155 15.99 15.01 0.44
CA ARG A 155 15.20 15.50 -0.71
C ARG A 155 14.51 14.35 -1.42
N LEU A 156 15.23 13.25 -1.64
CA LEU A 156 14.73 12.08 -2.33
C LEU A 156 13.61 11.38 -1.52
N ARG A 157 13.76 11.27 -0.21
CA ARG A 157 12.70 10.80 0.68
C ARG A 157 11.47 11.70 0.61
N ARG A 158 11.62 13.02 0.57
CA ARG A 158 10.48 13.95 0.44
C ARG A 158 9.75 13.75 -0.89
N ILE A 159 10.48 13.67 -2.00
CA ILE A 159 9.88 13.42 -3.32
C ILE A 159 9.13 12.09 -3.33
N LEU A 160 9.74 11.02 -2.77
CA LEU A 160 9.10 9.71 -2.65
C LEU A 160 7.81 9.76 -1.80
N TRP A 161 7.83 10.48 -0.68
CA TRP A 161 6.62 10.65 0.15
C TRP A 161 5.52 11.41 -0.59
N ILE A 162 5.87 12.44 -1.35
CA ILE A 162 4.91 13.20 -2.17
C ILE A 162 4.32 12.31 -3.26
N THR A 163 5.14 11.54 -4.00
CA THR A 163 4.64 10.68 -5.08
C THR A 163 3.74 9.56 -4.54
N ILE A 164 4.13 8.91 -3.45
CA ILE A 164 3.28 7.91 -2.76
C ILE A 164 1.96 8.55 -2.33
N SER A 165 1.99 9.76 -1.75
CA SER A 165 0.77 10.45 -1.31
C SER A 165 -0.16 10.78 -2.49
N VAL A 166 0.38 11.21 -3.63
CA VAL A 166 -0.41 11.48 -4.85
C VAL A 166 -1.04 10.20 -5.39
N ILE A 167 -0.29 9.09 -5.43
CA ILE A 167 -0.82 7.78 -5.87
C ILE A 167 -1.93 7.31 -4.92
N LEU A 168 -1.75 7.44 -3.61
CA LEU A 168 -2.76 7.08 -2.62
C LEU A 168 -4.02 7.94 -2.74
N LEU A 169 -3.87 9.26 -2.96
CA LEU A 169 -4.99 10.16 -3.20
C LEU A 169 -5.74 9.79 -4.49
N GLY A 170 -5.03 9.48 -5.58
CA GLY A 170 -5.62 9.04 -6.84
C GLY A 170 -6.40 7.73 -6.68
N THR A 171 -5.79 6.72 -6.08
CA THR A 171 -6.46 5.43 -5.81
C THR A 171 -7.67 5.58 -4.89
N PHE A 172 -7.58 6.41 -3.85
CA PHE A 172 -8.71 6.70 -2.96
C PHE A 172 -9.85 7.43 -3.68
N ALA A 173 -9.54 8.43 -4.53
CA ALA A 173 -10.54 9.13 -5.34
C ALA A 173 -11.22 8.19 -6.34
N SER A 174 -10.45 7.36 -7.06
CA SER A 174 -10.99 6.34 -7.96
C SER A 174 -11.87 5.32 -7.23
N TYR A 175 -11.45 4.88 -6.04
CA TYR A 175 -12.24 3.99 -5.20
C TYR A 175 -13.56 4.63 -4.76
N ARG A 176 -13.56 5.92 -4.41
CA ARG A 176 -14.77 6.65 -4.04
C ARG A 176 -15.74 6.75 -5.22
N VAL A 177 -15.26 7.10 -6.40
CA VAL A 177 -16.08 7.14 -7.63
C VAL A 177 -16.67 5.76 -7.94
N TYR A 178 -15.85 4.70 -7.86
CA TYR A 178 -16.31 3.33 -8.05
C TYR A 178 -17.37 2.92 -7.02
N ARG A 179 -17.14 3.23 -5.74
CA ARG A 179 -18.07 2.93 -4.65
C ARG A 179 -19.40 3.65 -4.80
N ASP A 180 -19.39 4.89 -5.30
CA ASP A 180 -20.57 5.72 -5.48
C ASP A 180 -21.35 5.44 -6.78
N GLN A 181 -20.88 4.49 -7.61
CA GLN A 181 -21.65 4.03 -8.76
C GLN A 181 -23.02 3.48 -8.33
N PRO A 182 -24.12 3.83 -9.03
CA PRO A 182 -25.47 3.39 -8.68
C PRO A 182 -25.61 1.86 -8.59
N GLN A 183 -24.87 1.10 -9.41
CA GLN A 183 -24.78 -0.36 -9.36
C GLN A 183 -24.23 -0.86 -8.03
N GLN A 184 -23.04 -0.37 -7.62
CA GLN A 184 -22.41 -0.75 -6.36
C GLN A 184 -23.24 -0.32 -5.14
N LYS A 185 -23.93 0.81 -5.21
CA LYS A 185 -24.86 1.24 -4.15
C LYS A 185 -26.06 0.32 -4.05
N PHE A 186 -26.63 -0.09 -5.18
CA PHE A 186 -27.76 -1.02 -5.25
C PHE A 186 -27.37 -2.40 -4.71
N GLU A 187 -26.27 -2.98 -5.17
CA GLU A 187 -25.76 -4.27 -4.72
C GLU A 187 -25.51 -4.28 -3.20
N ARG A 188 -24.84 -3.25 -2.68
CA ARG A 188 -24.56 -3.13 -1.24
C ARG A 188 -25.83 -2.98 -0.40
N LYS A 189 -26.81 -2.22 -0.88
CA LYS A 189 -28.02 -1.92 -0.12
C LYS A 189 -29.04 -3.06 -0.16
N HIS A 190 -29.18 -3.74 -1.31
CA HIS A 190 -30.29 -4.69 -1.53
C HIS A 190 -29.83 -6.13 -1.73
N LEU A 191 -28.77 -6.40 -2.50
CA LEU A 191 -28.34 -7.79 -2.76
C LEU A 191 -27.52 -8.37 -1.60
N LYS A 192 -26.53 -7.62 -1.07
CA LYS A 192 -25.66 -8.13 0.00
C LYS A 192 -26.41 -8.62 1.25
N PRO A 193 -27.43 -7.92 1.77
CA PRO A 193 -28.21 -8.43 2.91
C PRO A 193 -28.97 -9.72 2.60
N LEU A 194 -29.44 -9.91 1.37
CA LEU A 194 -30.16 -11.12 0.97
C LEU A 194 -29.24 -12.35 0.90
N LYS A 195 -27.95 -12.16 0.62
CA LYS A 195 -26.97 -13.26 0.54
C LYS A 195 -26.86 -14.07 1.83
N SER A 196 -27.08 -13.45 2.98
CA SER A 196 -27.03 -14.14 4.28
C SER A 196 -28.36 -14.77 4.70
N VAL A 197 -29.46 -14.42 4.04
CA VAL A 197 -30.82 -14.83 4.44
C VAL A 197 -31.41 -15.88 3.50
N LEU A 198 -31.15 -15.76 2.20
CA LEU A 198 -31.68 -16.65 1.19
C LEU A 198 -30.76 -17.84 0.93
N ASP A 199 -31.32 -18.97 0.51
CA ASP A 199 -30.52 -20.08 0.01
C ASP A 199 -29.75 -19.67 -1.26
N PRO A 200 -28.60 -20.30 -1.56
CA PRO A 200 -27.76 -19.91 -2.69
C PRO A 200 -28.47 -19.89 -4.04
N LYS A 201 -29.43 -20.81 -4.27
CA LYS A 201 -30.14 -20.94 -5.55
C LYS A 201 -31.16 -19.82 -5.72
N THR A 202 -31.93 -19.50 -4.68
CA THR A 202 -32.85 -18.36 -4.68
C THR A 202 -32.09 -17.04 -4.76
N TYR A 203 -30.93 -16.93 -4.11
CA TYR A 203 -30.07 -15.76 -4.23
C TYR A 203 -29.57 -15.55 -5.65
N GLU A 204 -29.12 -16.61 -6.34
CA GLU A 204 -28.68 -16.53 -7.74
C GLU A 204 -29.82 -16.06 -8.67
N LYS A 205 -31.03 -16.58 -8.46
CA LYS A 205 -32.23 -16.11 -9.18
C LYS A 205 -32.52 -14.63 -8.93
N MET A 206 -32.44 -14.19 -7.67
CA MET A 206 -32.62 -12.78 -7.28
C MET A 206 -31.55 -11.88 -7.93
N GLU A 207 -30.30 -12.35 -7.99
CA GLU A 207 -29.22 -11.63 -8.65
C GLU A 207 -29.43 -11.53 -10.17
N GLY A 208 -29.83 -12.62 -10.81
CA GLY A 208 -30.20 -12.64 -12.24
C GLY A 208 -31.35 -11.66 -12.54
N LEU A 209 -32.39 -11.68 -11.71
CA LEU A 209 -33.50 -10.74 -11.82
C LEU A 209 -33.05 -9.30 -11.60
N ALA A 210 -32.21 -9.01 -10.60
CA ALA A 210 -31.69 -7.67 -10.35
C ALA A 210 -30.92 -7.07 -11.54
N ARG A 211 -30.21 -7.92 -12.28
CA ARG A 211 -29.50 -7.54 -13.52
C ARG A 211 -30.47 -7.31 -14.69
N ALA A 212 -31.53 -8.11 -14.79
CA ALA A 212 -32.51 -8.03 -15.88
C ALA A 212 -33.57 -6.94 -15.67
N SER A 213 -34.07 -6.76 -14.45
CA SER A 213 -35.07 -5.76 -14.06
C SER A 213 -34.92 -5.37 -12.59
N ARG A 214 -34.29 -4.21 -12.34
CA ARG A 214 -34.15 -3.67 -10.99
C ARG A 214 -35.48 -3.38 -10.30
N SER A 215 -36.46 -2.87 -11.05
CA SER A 215 -37.76 -2.51 -10.48
C SER A 215 -38.46 -3.76 -9.97
N ASP A 216 -38.53 -4.81 -10.78
CA ASP A 216 -39.19 -6.06 -10.37
C ASP A 216 -38.44 -6.77 -9.23
N PHE A 217 -37.11 -6.75 -9.24
CA PHE A 217 -36.32 -7.24 -8.09
C PHE A 217 -36.72 -6.52 -6.78
N LEU A 218 -36.83 -5.19 -6.82
CA LEU A 218 -37.18 -4.41 -5.62
C LEU A 218 -38.61 -4.70 -5.16
N ARG A 219 -39.52 -4.98 -6.10
CA ARG A 219 -40.89 -5.37 -5.77
C ARG A 219 -40.93 -6.75 -5.12
N ILE A 220 -40.17 -7.72 -5.62
CA ILE A 220 -40.07 -9.04 -4.99
C ILE A 220 -39.41 -8.94 -3.60
N GLU A 221 -38.38 -8.11 -3.44
CA GLU A 221 -37.79 -7.82 -2.13
C GLU A 221 -38.84 -7.26 -1.16
N ASP A 222 -39.69 -6.34 -1.61
CA ASP A 222 -40.78 -5.77 -0.82
C ASP A 222 -41.85 -6.83 -0.49
N LEU A 223 -42.22 -7.69 -1.44
CA LEU A 223 -43.15 -8.81 -1.23
C LEU A 223 -42.62 -9.81 -0.20
N ILE A 224 -41.32 -10.11 -0.19
CA ILE A 224 -40.68 -10.99 0.80
C ILE A 224 -40.85 -10.39 2.21
N LYS A 225 -40.62 -9.09 2.37
CA LYS A 225 -40.79 -8.41 3.67
C LYS A 225 -42.23 -8.48 4.16
N ILE A 226 -43.20 -8.23 3.28
CA ILE A 226 -44.62 -8.34 3.62
C ILE A 226 -44.97 -9.77 4.00
N ARG A 227 -44.53 -10.76 3.20
CA ARG A 227 -44.73 -12.19 3.47
C ARG A 227 -44.21 -12.60 4.85
N ILE A 228 -42.98 -12.21 5.21
CA ILE A 228 -42.41 -12.49 6.54
C ILE A 228 -43.32 -11.90 7.63
N GLY A 229 -43.81 -10.68 7.45
CA GLY A 229 -44.76 -10.04 8.36
C GLY A 229 -46.08 -10.82 8.51
N LEU A 230 -46.65 -11.28 7.39
CA LEU A 230 -47.87 -12.10 7.37
C LEU A 230 -47.67 -13.44 8.07
N GLU A 231 -46.59 -14.14 7.77
CA GLU A 231 -46.26 -15.45 8.37
C GLU A 231 -45.97 -15.31 9.88
N THR A 232 -45.26 -14.27 10.29
CA THR A 232 -45.01 -14.01 11.72
C THR A 232 -46.30 -13.66 12.45
N PHE A 233 -47.19 -12.87 11.83
CA PHE A 233 -48.52 -12.60 12.38
C PHE A 233 -49.34 -13.88 12.54
N GLN A 234 -49.36 -14.75 11.51
CA GLN A 234 -50.05 -16.04 11.56
C GLN A 234 -49.50 -16.94 12.68
N GLN A 235 -48.18 -17.01 12.85
CA GLN A 235 -47.57 -17.76 13.95
C GLN A 235 -48.02 -17.26 15.33
N SER A 236 -48.25 -15.95 15.48
CA SER A 236 -48.67 -15.35 16.75
C SER A 236 -50.18 -15.43 17.02
N GLN A 237 -51.02 -15.32 15.98
CA GLN A 237 -52.48 -15.22 16.11
C GLN A 237 -53.24 -16.47 15.64
N GLY A 238 -52.55 -17.45 15.04
CA GLY A 238 -53.15 -18.64 14.43
C GLY A 238 -53.93 -18.38 13.15
N ARG A 239 -53.91 -17.15 12.61
CA ARG A 239 -54.62 -16.73 11.40
C ARG A 239 -53.89 -15.60 10.69
N PHE A 240 -54.11 -15.47 9.39
CA PHE A 240 -53.65 -14.31 8.62
C PHE A 240 -54.50 -13.06 8.93
N PRO A 241 -53.92 -11.85 8.77
CA PRO A 241 -54.62 -10.61 9.03
C PRO A 241 -55.75 -10.38 8.03
N GLY A 242 -56.86 -9.80 8.50
CA GLY A 242 -58.12 -9.62 7.78
C GLY A 242 -59.15 -10.73 8.01
N SER A 243 -60.33 -10.55 7.43
CA SER A 243 -61.47 -11.48 7.47
C SER A 243 -61.80 -12.07 6.08
N ARG A 244 -62.86 -12.90 5.98
CA ARG A 244 -63.14 -13.72 4.80
C ARG A 244 -63.39 -12.88 3.53
N GLY A 245 -62.45 -12.94 2.58
CA GLY A 245 -62.56 -12.27 1.29
C GLY A 245 -62.12 -10.81 1.29
N GLU A 246 -61.48 -10.35 2.36
CA GLU A 246 -60.95 -8.99 2.41
C GLU A 246 -59.80 -8.79 1.43
N ARG A 247 -59.80 -7.61 0.80
CA ARG A 247 -58.80 -7.20 -0.16
C ARG A 247 -58.19 -5.88 0.27
N PHE A 248 -56.88 -5.89 0.37
CA PHE A 248 -56.06 -4.75 0.72
C PHE A 248 -55.17 -4.38 -0.47
N SER A 249 -54.97 -3.08 -0.71
CA SER A 249 -54.02 -2.62 -1.72
C SER A 249 -53.25 -1.40 -1.27
N SER A 250 -52.02 -1.26 -1.76
CA SER A 250 -51.15 -0.12 -1.43
C SER A 250 -51.58 1.20 -2.08
N GLY A 251 -52.57 1.18 -2.98
CA GLY A 251 -53.11 2.39 -3.65
C GLY A 251 -54.57 2.70 -3.30
N GLY A 252 -55.11 2.12 -2.22
CA GLY A 252 -56.47 2.37 -1.73
C GLY A 252 -56.54 3.29 -0.50
N LYS A 253 -57.71 3.34 0.17
CA LYS A 253 -58.03 4.18 1.36
C LYS A 253 -57.07 4.03 2.55
N SER A 254 -56.17 3.04 2.55
CA SER A 254 -55.44 2.58 3.74
C SER A 254 -54.04 3.21 3.92
N GLY A 255 -53.64 4.18 3.09
CA GLY A 255 -52.38 4.90 3.26
C GLY A 255 -51.14 4.00 3.24
N THR A 256 -50.08 4.39 3.95
CA THR A 256 -48.83 3.60 4.08
C THR A 256 -49.01 2.28 4.84
N ASP A 257 -50.18 2.06 5.45
CA ASP A 257 -50.48 0.95 6.36
C ASP A 257 -51.60 0.09 5.81
N TRP A 258 -51.41 -0.31 4.56
CA TRP A 258 -52.46 -0.96 3.80
C TRP A 258 -52.82 -2.36 4.32
N ILE A 259 -52.06 -2.93 5.26
CA ILE A 259 -52.45 -4.08 6.10
C ILE A 259 -52.25 -3.69 7.58
N PRO A 260 -53.23 -3.04 8.23
CA PRO A 260 -53.02 -2.41 9.54
C PRO A 260 -52.58 -3.37 10.65
N GLU A 261 -53.09 -4.60 10.61
CA GLU A 261 -52.95 -5.57 11.70
C GLU A 261 -51.51 -6.08 11.89
N ILE A 262 -50.71 -6.14 10.82
CA ILE A 262 -49.34 -6.65 10.88
C ILE A 262 -48.35 -5.65 11.48
N ARG A 263 -48.75 -4.39 11.72
CA ARG A 263 -47.90 -3.41 12.41
C ARG A 263 -47.51 -3.81 13.83
N SER A 264 -48.32 -4.64 14.47
CA SER A 264 -48.00 -5.20 15.79
C SER A 264 -46.76 -6.08 15.76
N VAL A 265 -46.41 -6.63 14.59
CA VAL A 265 -45.33 -7.59 14.41
C VAL A 265 -44.18 -7.02 13.57
N VAL A 266 -44.48 -6.15 12.61
CA VAL A 266 -43.49 -5.47 11.77
C VAL A 266 -43.39 -4.01 12.20
N PRO A 267 -42.30 -3.60 12.88
CA PRO A 267 -42.15 -2.23 13.39
C PRO A 267 -41.92 -1.18 12.29
N ALA A 268 -41.67 -1.62 11.05
CA ALA A 268 -41.47 -0.74 9.90
C ALA A 268 -42.78 -0.54 9.12
N THR A 269 -42.93 0.66 8.54
CA THR A 269 -44.00 0.95 7.56
C THR A 269 -43.96 -0.05 6.41
N LEU A 270 -45.12 -0.53 5.98
CA LEU A 270 -45.17 -1.46 4.87
C LEU A 270 -44.65 -0.81 3.58
N PRO A 271 -43.92 -1.56 2.75
CA PRO A 271 -43.51 -1.04 1.47
C PRO A 271 -44.75 -0.78 0.60
N VAL A 272 -44.65 0.28 -0.18
CA VAL A 272 -45.63 0.68 -1.21
C VAL A 272 -44.97 0.49 -2.56
N ASP A 273 -45.77 0.14 -3.58
CA ASP A 273 -45.26 -0.02 -4.95
C ASP A 273 -44.54 1.25 -5.40
N ARG A 274 -43.28 1.11 -5.79
CA ARG A 274 -42.37 2.24 -6.07
C ARG A 274 -42.77 3.04 -7.30
N ARG A 275 -43.63 2.50 -8.17
CA ARG A 275 -44.14 3.23 -9.33
C ARG A 275 -45.03 4.39 -8.89
N GLY A 276 -45.58 4.31 -7.67
CA GLY A 276 -46.38 5.37 -7.06
C GLY A 276 -47.67 5.63 -7.83
N GLY A 277 -48.63 6.23 -7.14
CA GLY A 277 -49.88 6.69 -7.75
C GLY A 277 -51.12 5.96 -7.25
N GLN A 278 -52.26 6.49 -7.66
CA GLN A 278 -53.60 6.00 -7.29
C GLN A 278 -54.10 4.90 -8.24
N ASP A 279 -53.28 4.48 -9.23
CA ASP A 279 -53.68 3.43 -10.17
C ASP A 279 -53.73 2.09 -9.43
N PRO A 280 -54.91 1.50 -9.20
CA PRO A 280 -55.03 0.25 -8.47
C PRO A 280 -54.38 -0.92 -9.19
N LYS A 281 -54.12 -0.81 -10.51
CA LYS A 281 -53.50 -1.86 -11.33
C LYS A 281 -51.98 -1.94 -11.18
N LYS A 282 -51.39 -0.98 -10.47
CA LYS A 282 -49.94 -0.85 -10.27
C LYS A 282 -49.56 -0.85 -8.79
N GLN A 283 -50.24 -1.66 -8.01
CA GLN A 283 -50.08 -1.72 -6.55
C GLN A 283 -49.75 -3.12 -6.08
N TYR A 284 -49.34 -3.21 -4.82
CA TYR A 284 -49.43 -4.47 -4.09
C TYR A 284 -50.89 -4.78 -3.77
N LEU A 285 -51.23 -6.06 -3.83
CA LEU A 285 -52.54 -6.62 -3.58
C LEU A 285 -52.41 -7.75 -2.56
N TYR A 286 -53.17 -7.67 -1.48
CA TYR A 286 -53.27 -8.74 -0.50
C TYR A 286 -54.73 -9.17 -0.39
N ILE A 287 -54.98 -10.46 -0.54
CA ILE A 287 -56.30 -11.08 -0.43
C ILE A 287 -56.20 -12.21 0.58
N THR A 288 -57.15 -12.31 1.50
CA THR A 288 -57.14 -13.34 2.54
C THR A 288 -58.53 -13.87 2.84
N ASN A 289 -58.60 -15.09 3.36
CA ASN A 289 -59.80 -15.61 4.02
C ASN A 289 -59.61 -15.86 5.52
N GLY A 290 -58.47 -15.43 6.08
CA GLY A 290 -58.04 -15.68 7.46
C GLY A 290 -57.22 -16.96 7.64
N ALA A 291 -57.44 -17.99 6.82
CA ALA A 291 -56.64 -19.23 6.84
C ALA A 291 -55.56 -19.25 5.75
N GLU A 292 -55.87 -18.68 4.59
CA GLU A 292 -55.09 -18.69 3.36
C GLU A 292 -54.95 -17.25 2.85
N TYR A 293 -53.85 -16.95 2.14
CA TYR A 293 -53.64 -15.62 1.56
C TYR A 293 -52.97 -15.65 0.18
N LYS A 294 -53.23 -14.60 -0.59
CA LYS A 294 -52.55 -14.27 -1.85
C LYS A 294 -52.03 -12.85 -1.79
N LEU A 295 -50.72 -12.70 -1.99
CA LEU A 295 -49.99 -11.44 -1.98
C LEU A 295 -49.32 -11.25 -3.34
N LEU A 296 -49.70 -10.20 -4.08
CA LEU A 296 -49.24 -9.95 -5.43
C LEU A 296 -48.73 -8.53 -5.61
N ALA A 297 -47.72 -8.38 -6.45
CA ALA A 297 -47.36 -7.15 -7.13
C ALA A 297 -48.01 -7.16 -8.52
N GLN A 298 -48.94 -6.23 -8.77
CA GLN A 298 -49.69 -6.22 -10.02
C GLN A 298 -48.87 -5.66 -11.19
N SER A 299 -49.01 -6.25 -12.37
CA SER A 299 -48.38 -5.82 -13.64
C SER A 299 -46.87 -5.60 -13.49
N PRO A 300 -46.02 -6.65 -13.39
CA PRO A 300 -44.57 -6.52 -13.45
C PRO A 300 -44.09 -5.73 -14.67
N GLU A 301 -42.98 -5.01 -14.53
CA GLU A 301 -42.44 -4.19 -15.63
C GLU A 301 -41.79 -5.05 -16.71
N ASN A 302 -41.13 -6.14 -16.31
CA ASN A 302 -40.44 -7.04 -17.21
C ASN A 302 -40.83 -8.50 -16.91
N CYS A 303 -41.99 -8.93 -17.43
CA CYS A 303 -42.47 -10.29 -17.20
C CYS A 303 -41.52 -11.35 -17.75
N THR A 304 -40.85 -11.11 -18.87
CA THR A 304 -39.92 -12.11 -19.45
C THR A 304 -38.75 -12.38 -18.52
N ALA A 305 -38.23 -11.35 -17.84
CA ALA A 305 -37.22 -11.52 -16.79
C ALA A 305 -37.74 -12.36 -15.62
N ILE A 306 -38.98 -12.13 -15.16
CA ILE A 306 -39.58 -12.93 -14.08
C ILE A 306 -39.78 -14.37 -14.52
N GLN A 307 -40.30 -14.60 -15.73
CA GLN A 307 -40.49 -15.95 -16.25
C GLN A 307 -39.16 -16.72 -16.38
N GLN A 308 -38.08 -16.03 -16.70
CA GLN A 308 -36.75 -16.63 -16.80
C GLN A 308 -36.16 -16.96 -15.42
N TRP A 309 -36.20 -16.00 -14.49
CA TRP A 309 -35.46 -16.10 -13.23
C TRP A 309 -36.29 -16.64 -12.08
N MET A 310 -37.58 -16.34 -12.04
CA MET A 310 -38.51 -16.67 -10.95
C MET A 310 -39.90 -17.07 -11.46
N PRO A 311 -40.01 -18.07 -12.35
CA PRO A 311 -41.30 -18.49 -12.89
C PRO A 311 -42.28 -18.95 -11.81
N GLU A 312 -41.78 -19.46 -10.68
CA GLU A 312 -42.59 -19.90 -9.54
C GLU A 312 -43.39 -18.78 -8.87
N LEU A 313 -43.01 -17.52 -9.07
CA LEU A 313 -43.71 -16.37 -8.50
C LEU A 313 -44.80 -15.83 -9.42
N LEU A 314 -44.91 -16.31 -10.66
CA LEU A 314 -45.96 -15.88 -11.58
C LEU A 314 -47.31 -16.41 -11.10
N ASP A 315 -48.27 -15.51 -10.92
CA ASP A 315 -49.62 -15.88 -10.53
C ASP A 315 -50.21 -16.85 -11.57
N PRO A 316 -50.59 -18.09 -11.20
CA PRO A 316 -51.05 -19.08 -12.16
C PRO A 316 -52.36 -18.67 -12.86
N VAL A 317 -53.20 -17.85 -12.22
CA VAL A 317 -54.45 -17.36 -12.81
C VAL A 317 -54.21 -16.17 -13.74
N ARG A 318 -53.28 -15.28 -13.35
CA ARG A 318 -53.09 -13.97 -14.00
C ARG A 318 -51.85 -13.91 -14.90
N GLY A 319 -50.97 -14.92 -14.84
CA GLY A 319 -49.69 -14.97 -15.53
C GLY A 319 -48.87 -13.69 -15.33
N CYS A 320 -48.47 -13.06 -16.43
CA CYS A 320 -47.73 -11.80 -16.44
C CYS A 320 -48.46 -10.59 -15.85
N GLN A 321 -49.71 -10.72 -15.39
CA GLN A 321 -50.43 -9.62 -14.74
C GLN A 321 -50.24 -9.61 -13.21
N GLY A 322 -49.62 -10.63 -12.62
CA GLY A 322 -49.35 -10.69 -11.19
C GLY A 322 -48.14 -11.54 -10.86
N VAL A 323 -47.29 -11.05 -9.96
CA VAL A 323 -46.17 -11.81 -9.39
C VAL A 323 -46.26 -11.77 -7.87
N GLY A 324 -46.04 -12.88 -7.17
CA GLY A 324 -45.93 -12.85 -5.72
C GLY A 324 -46.01 -14.20 -5.04
N PHE A 325 -46.62 -14.21 -3.86
CA PHE A 325 -46.68 -15.37 -2.95
C PHE A 325 -48.12 -15.68 -2.59
N TRP A 326 -48.44 -16.96 -2.51
CA TRP A 326 -49.74 -17.43 -2.04
C TRP A 326 -49.59 -18.75 -1.30
N THR A 327 -50.56 -19.03 -0.44
CA THR A 327 -50.72 -20.36 0.16
C THR A 327 -51.48 -21.27 -0.82
N GLU A 328 -51.41 -22.58 -0.63
CA GLU A 328 -51.94 -23.58 -1.56
C GLU A 328 -53.45 -23.38 -1.82
N GLY A 329 -54.24 -23.08 -0.79
CA GLY A 329 -55.67 -22.84 -0.92
C GLY A 329 -56.05 -21.45 -1.47
N ALA A 330 -55.07 -20.56 -1.66
CA ALA A 330 -55.27 -19.21 -2.18
C ALA A 330 -54.86 -19.05 -3.66
N GLN A 331 -54.45 -20.12 -4.33
CA GLN A 331 -53.99 -20.07 -5.72
C GLN A 331 -55.02 -19.41 -6.66
N ASP A 332 -56.31 -19.64 -6.43
CA ASP A 332 -57.40 -19.16 -7.30
C ASP A 332 -58.04 -17.84 -6.85
N PHE A 333 -57.48 -17.15 -5.83
CA PHE A 333 -57.98 -15.85 -5.36
C PHE A 333 -57.78 -14.71 -6.38
#